data_AF-A0A1H1DPX0-F1
#
_entry.id   AF-A0A1H1DPX0-F1
#
_cell.length_a   1.000
_cell.length_b   1.000
_cell.length_c   1.000
_cell.angle_alpha   90.00
_cell.angle_beta   90.00
_cell.angle_gamma   90.00
#
_symmetry.space_group_name_H-M   'P 1'
#
loop_
_entity.id
_entity.type
_entity.pdbx_description
1 polymer ?
#
loop_
_entity_poly.entity_id
_entity_poly.type
_entity_poly.pdbx_seq_one_letter_code
_entity_poly.pdbx_strand_id
1 'polypeptide(L)'
;MELFSFYNVENLFLPDPKPIHQLDPTKSGLRNWDEKKYKNKLFKISHVFELMKEQNGVLPFMIGLSEVSGRKVLEELVQMEPFNSEYGIVHYNSMDERKVDVAMLYDKSKVEVIDSETITFFFEIIDKNTENYDTTRDVLYSKVKYKEEIINVFIAHLPSKREKDVNKPKRDFILNEIRGRILKLVNDSKEHVILCGDFNENPDDENLIKILYDNDQIKVLENPFLDLFSARKYSTFHYKSGLLFDQIILSKSLFDNDAKALSFQDAKVFSSEKISSRNRNFEGRPFRTYAGTRYLGGYSDHFPVFVKFKSVNKNKT
;
A
#
# COMPACT_ATOMS: atom_id res chain seq x y z
N MET A 1 15.98 -15.01 2.49
CA MET A 1 15.07 -14.33 1.54
C MET A 1 14.17 -13.46 2.37
N GLU A 2 13.83 -12.27 1.88
CA GLU A 2 12.91 -11.34 2.54
C GLU A 2 11.83 -10.86 1.56
N LEU A 3 10.67 -10.46 2.06
CA LEU A 3 9.58 -9.89 1.26
C LEU A 3 9.21 -8.51 1.78
N PHE A 4 9.03 -7.55 0.87
CA PHE A 4 8.33 -6.30 1.18
C PHE A 4 6.99 -6.33 0.44
N SER A 5 5.88 -6.07 1.13
CA SER A 5 4.55 -6.07 0.51
C SER A 5 3.82 -4.76 0.69
N PHE A 6 2.92 -4.45 -0.24
CA PHE A 6 1.94 -3.38 -0.11
C PHE A 6 0.52 -3.94 -0.31
N TYR A 7 -0.44 -3.47 0.47
CA TYR A 7 -1.84 -3.87 0.34
C TYR A 7 -2.83 -2.75 0.66
N ASN A 8 -3.63 -2.35 -0.33
CA ASN A 8 -4.86 -1.61 -0.07
C ASN A 8 -5.90 -2.54 0.57
N VAL A 9 -6.24 -2.27 1.83
CA VAL A 9 -7.10 -3.16 2.62
C VAL A 9 -8.59 -2.86 2.48
N GLU A 10 -9.03 -2.00 1.55
CA GLU A 10 -10.45 -1.63 1.30
C GLU A 10 -11.18 -1.28 2.60
N ASN A 11 -10.95 -0.06 3.10
CA ASN A 11 -11.63 0.54 4.25
C ASN A 11 -11.64 -0.33 5.53
N LEU A 12 -10.46 -0.57 6.13
CA LEU A 12 -10.36 -1.21 7.45
C LEU A 12 -10.80 -0.23 8.55
N PHE A 13 -12.10 -0.20 8.78
CA PHE A 13 -12.75 0.72 9.71
C PHE A 13 -13.18 0.03 11.01
N LEU A 14 -13.12 0.76 12.13
CA LEU A 14 -13.77 0.31 13.36
C LEU A 14 -15.28 0.08 13.12
N PRO A 15 -15.90 -0.88 13.83
CA PRO A 15 -17.31 -1.19 13.66
C PRO A 15 -18.17 0.00 14.09
N ASP A 16 -19.24 0.24 13.34
CA ASP A 16 -20.22 1.25 13.67
C ASP A 16 -21.06 0.82 14.88
N PRO A 17 -21.55 1.79 15.69
CA PRO A 17 -22.57 1.48 16.67
C PRO A 17 -23.82 0.92 15.99
N LYS A 18 -24.58 0.10 16.73
CA LYS A 18 -25.83 -0.45 16.23
C LYS A 18 -26.76 0.70 15.81
N PRO A 19 -27.22 0.75 14.54
CA PRO A 19 -28.08 1.83 14.08
C PRO A 19 -29.44 1.76 14.77
N ILE A 20 -30.05 2.92 15.04
CA ILE A 20 -31.40 3.02 15.58
C ILE A 20 -32.40 2.92 14.42
N HIS A 21 -32.10 3.56 13.29
CA HIS A 21 -32.85 3.51 12.05
C HIS A 21 -31.97 3.07 10.86
N GLN A 22 -32.56 2.42 9.85
CA GLN A 22 -31.81 1.87 8.71
C GLN A 22 -31.14 2.94 7.82
N LEU A 23 -31.55 4.20 7.97
CA LEU A 23 -31.04 5.35 7.23
C LEU A 23 -30.08 6.20 8.05
N ASP A 24 -29.77 5.78 9.28
CA ASP A 24 -28.82 6.52 10.12
C ASP A 24 -27.46 6.59 9.42
N PRO A 25 -26.80 7.76 9.44
CA PRO A 25 -25.46 7.89 8.89
C PRO A 25 -24.50 6.98 9.66
N THR A 26 -23.62 6.31 8.92
CA THR A 26 -22.58 5.44 9.48
C THR A 26 -21.30 6.24 9.65
N LYS A 27 -20.58 6.04 10.76
CA LYS A 27 -19.28 6.72 10.96
C LYS A 27 -18.25 6.21 9.97
N SER A 28 -18.37 4.94 9.61
CA SER A 28 -17.53 4.27 8.61
C SER A 28 -17.93 4.61 7.16
N GLY A 29 -19.11 5.18 6.91
CA GLY A 29 -19.69 5.30 5.57
C GLY A 29 -20.13 3.96 4.94
N LEU A 30 -19.89 2.83 5.61
CA LEU A 30 -20.20 1.49 5.12
C LEU A 30 -21.54 1.00 5.69
N ARG A 31 -22.44 0.55 4.81
CA ARG A 31 -23.78 0.11 5.22
C ARG A 31 -23.73 -1.10 6.16
N ASN A 32 -24.31 -0.95 7.34
CA ASN A 32 -24.40 -1.97 8.39
C ASN A 32 -23.03 -2.57 8.77
N TRP A 33 -21.99 -1.75 8.91
CA TRP A 33 -20.66 -2.21 9.30
C TRP A 33 -20.59 -2.56 10.79
N ASP A 34 -20.97 -3.78 11.13
CA ASP A 34 -21.03 -4.26 12.52
C ASP A 34 -19.73 -4.98 12.96
N GLU A 35 -19.68 -5.31 14.25
CA GLU A 35 -18.60 -6.06 14.90
C GLU A 35 -18.26 -7.38 14.16
N LYS A 36 -19.27 -8.09 13.63
CA LYS A 36 -19.06 -9.37 12.96
C LYS A 36 -18.34 -9.16 11.62
N LYS A 37 -18.74 -8.16 10.84
CA LYS A 37 -18.10 -7.81 9.57
C LYS A 37 -16.70 -7.29 9.78
N TYR A 38 -16.49 -6.47 10.81
CA TYR A 38 -15.18 -5.98 11.20
C TYR A 38 -14.22 -7.13 11.58
N LYS A 39 -14.64 -8.07 12.43
CA LYS A 39 -13.82 -9.25 12.78
C LYS A 39 -13.52 -10.13 11.56
N ASN A 40 -14.51 -10.33 10.68
CA ASN A 40 -14.26 -11.05 9.43
C ASN A 40 -13.23 -10.30 8.56
N LYS A 41 -13.29 -8.96 8.50
CA LYS A 41 -12.32 -8.16 7.75
C LYS A 41 -10.90 -8.30 8.29
N LEU A 42 -10.71 -8.20 9.61
CA LEU A 42 -9.41 -8.45 10.26
C LEU A 42 -8.89 -9.85 9.92
N PHE A 43 -9.72 -10.88 10.08
CA PHE A 43 -9.36 -12.26 9.70
C PHE A 43 -8.98 -12.40 8.23
N LYS A 44 -9.72 -11.75 7.32
CA LYS A 44 -9.43 -11.81 5.88
C LYS A 44 -8.08 -11.18 5.55
N ILE A 45 -7.77 -10.03 6.15
CA ILE A 45 -6.47 -9.37 5.96
C ILE A 45 -5.36 -10.23 6.56
N SER A 46 -5.51 -10.78 7.77
CA SER A 46 -4.47 -11.63 8.38
C SER A 46 -4.25 -12.93 7.57
N HIS A 47 -5.34 -13.54 7.10
CA HIS A 47 -5.30 -14.73 6.24
C HIS A 47 -4.59 -14.48 4.90
N VAL A 48 -4.65 -13.28 4.32
CA VAL A 48 -3.84 -12.93 3.13
C VAL A 48 -2.35 -13.14 3.41
N PHE A 49 -1.87 -12.65 4.56
CA PHE A 49 -0.46 -12.78 4.93
C PHE A 49 -0.10 -14.21 5.34
N GLU A 50 -1.04 -14.97 5.90
CA GLU A 50 -0.87 -16.41 6.14
C GLU A 50 -0.65 -17.15 4.81
N LEU A 51 -1.49 -16.89 3.80
CA LEU A 51 -1.33 -17.48 2.47
C LEU A 51 -0.04 -17.04 1.78
N MET A 52 0.39 -15.78 1.97
CA MET A 52 1.68 -15.32 1.47
C MET A 52 2.85 -16.07 2.14
N LYS A 53 2.78 -16.31 3.46
CA LYS A 53 3.76 -17.11 4.20
C LYS A 53 3.78 -18.55 3.73
N GLU A 54 2.62 -19.18 3.56
CA GLU A 54 2.52 -20.55 3.03
C GLU A 54 3.20 -20.67 1.65
N GLN A 55 2.93 -19.71 0.75
CA GLN A 55 3.45 -19.75 -0.62
C GLN A 55 4.95 -19.42 -0.72
N ASN A 56 5.47 -18.54 0.16
CA ASN A 56 6.83 -18.03 0.04
C ASN A 56 7.77 -18.51 1.16
N GLY A 57 7.28 -19.21 2.17
CA GLY A 57 8.03 -19.71 3.32
C GLY A 57 8.39 -18.65 4.37
N VAL A 58 8.12 -17.37 4.12
CA VAL A 58 8.39 -16.26 5.04
C VAL A 58 7.28 -15.22 4.99
N LEU A 59 7.04 -14.52 6.10
CA LEU A 59 6.22 -13.32 6.11
C LEU A 59 7.02 -12.11 5.60
N PRO A 60 6.35 -11.07 5.08
CA PRO A 60 7.02 -9.83 4.74
C PRO A 60 7.60 -9.14 5.98
N PHE A 61 8.89 -8.81 5.95
CA PHE A 61 9.55 -8.12 7.07
C PHE A 61 9.07 -6.67 7.22
N MET A 62 8.51 -6.09 6.15
CA MET A 62 7.78 -4.82 6.16
C MET A 62 6.55 -4.91 5.24
N ILE A 63 5.47 -4.25 5.67
CA ILE A 63 4.17 -4.23 5.00
C ILE A 63 3.67 -2.79 4.95
N GLY A 64 3.47 -2.24 3.76
CA GLY A 64 2.70 -1.01 3.59
C GLY A 64 1.22 -1.29 3.45
N LEU A 65 0.38 -0.49 4.11
CA LEU A 65 -1.07 -0.59 4.07
C LEU A 65 -1.69 0.76 3.69
N SER A 66 -2.82 0.74 3.00
CA SER A 66 -3.68 1.91 2.77
C SER A 66 -5.15 1.60 3.08
N GLU A 67 -5.94 2.65 3.25
CA GLU A 67 -7.36 2.59 3.66
C GLU A 67 -7.57 2.06 5.07
N VAL A 68 -6.77 2.57 6.01
CA VAL A 68 -6.82 2.25 7.43
C VAL A 68 -7.47 3.40 8.22
N SER A 69 -8.46 3.10 9.06
CA SER A 69 -9.17 4.15 9.86
C SER A 69 -8.38 4.76 11.01
N GLY A 70 -7.31 4.11 11.45
CA GLY A 70 -6.51 4.56 12.58
C GLY A 70 -5.73 3.45 13.25
N ARG A 71 -4.98 3.81 14.30
CA ARG A 71 -4.06 2.88 14.98
C ARG A 71 -4.74 1.66 15.59
N LYS A 72 -5.94 1.80 16.16
CA LYS A 72 -6.62 0.71 16.87
C LYS A 72 -6.88 -0.51 15.98
N VAL A 73 -7.27 -0.32 14.72
CA VAL A 73 -7.52 -1.47 13.82
C VAL A 73 -6.23 -2.20 13.46
N LEU A 74 -5.08 -1.50 13.47
CA LEU A 74 -3.77 -2.10 13.23
C LEU A 74 -3.31 -2.90 14.46
N GLU A 75 -3.54 -2.37 15.66
CA GLU A 75 -3.22 -3.07 16.93
C GLU A 75 -4.00 -4.39 17.04
N GLU A 76 -5.28 -4.39 16.66
CA GLU A 76 -6.08 -5.63 16.62
C GLU A 76 -5.62 -6.58 15.49
N LEU A 77 -5.20 -6.04 14.33
CA LEU A 77 -4.70 -6.85 13.21
C LEU A 77 -3.40 -7.57 13.57
N VAL A 78 -2.41 -6.88 14.14
CA VAL A 78 -1.09 -7.47 14.44
C VAL A 78 -1.15 -8.52 15.56
N GLN A 79 -2.23 -8.56 16.35
CA GLN A 79 -2.45 -9.62 17.34
C GLN A 79 -2.86 -10.95 16.72
N MET A 80 -3.41 -10.93 15.50
CA MET A 80 -3.86 -12.15 14.83
C MET A 80 -2.69 -12.97 14.27
N GLU A 81 -2.90 -14.28 14.13
CA GLU A 81 -2.07 -15.10 13.24
C GLU A 81 -2.17 -14.56 11.81
N PRO A 82 -1.05 -14.45 11.06
CA PRO A 82 0.27 -15.02 11.37
C PRO A 82 1.25 -14.03 12.05
N PHE A 83 0.79 -12.86 12.47
CA PHE A 83 1.63 -11.78 13.01
C PHE A 83 2.01 -11.98 14.47
N ASN A 84 1.11 -12.52 15.30
CA ASN A 84 1.36 -12.93 16.68
C ASN A 84 1.98 -11.86 17.58
N SER A 85 1.59 -10.60 17.37
CA SER A 85 2.13 -9.42 18.05
C SER A 85 3.64 -9.19 17.84
N GLU A 86 4.27 -9.87 16.88
CA GLU A 86 5.68 -9.69 16.51
C GLU A 86 5.91 -8.47 15.59
N TYR A 87 4.82 -7.87 15.10
CA TYR A 87 4.87 -6.72 14.21
C TYR A 87 4.70 -5.39 14.96
N GLY A 88 5.56 -4.43 14.66
CA GLY A 88 5.45 -3.04 15.08
C GLY A 88 4.60 -2.23 14.09
N ILE A 89 4.16 -1.05 14.51
CA ILE A 89 3.24 -0.17 13.76
C ILE A 89 3.82 1.24 13.69
N VAL A 90 3.98 1.75 12.46
CA VAL A 90 4.14 3.18 12.18
C VAL A 90 2.87 3.69 11.50
N HIS A 91 2.18 4.62 12.15
CA HIS A 91 0.90 5.17 11.70
C HIS A 91 0.66 6.54 12.34
N TYR A 92 0.07 7.44 11.56
CA TYR A 92 -0.38 8.77 11.98
C TYR A 92 -1.78 8.99 11.42
N ASN A 93 -2.63 9.67 12.19
CA ASN A 93 -3.95 10.06 11.69
C ASN A 93 -3.76 11.19 10.67
N SER A 94 -4.33 11.03 9.47
CA SER A 94 -4.34 12.10 8.46
C SER A 94 -5.55 13.02 8.64
N MET A 95 -5.51 14.16 7.95
CA MET A 95 -6.66 15.06 7.81
C MET A 95 -7.62 14.61 6.70
N ASP A 96 -7.44 13.42 6.12
CA ASP A 96 -8.38 12.85 5.14
C ASP A 96 -9.73 12.59 5.83
N GLU A 97 -10.77 13.20 5.29
CA GLU A 97 -12.11 13.12 5.88
C GLU A 97 -12.77 11.76 5.78
N ARG A 98 -12.34 10.93 4.83
CA ARG A 98 -12.74 9.52 4.74
C ARG A 98 -12.00 8.67 5.75
N LYS A 99 -10.97 9.21 6.44
CA LYS A 99 -10.13 8.51 7.42
C LYS A 99 -9.52 7.25 6.80
N VAL A 100 -8.90 7.39 5.64
CA VAL A 100 -8.26 6.30 4.90
C VAL A 100 -6.75 6.45 4.92
N ASP A 101 -6.18 6.39 6.11
CA ASP A 101 -4.76 6.57 6.35
C ASP A 101 -3.92 5.46 5.70
N VAL A 102 -2.63 5.76 5.57
CA VAL A 102 -1.57 4.79 5.26
C VAL A 102 -0.83 4.37 6.53
N ALA A 103 -0.26 3.18 6.52
CA ALA A 103 0.50 2.65 7.66
C ALA A 103 1.62 1.72 7.21
N MET A 104 2.64 1.56 8.06
CA MET A 104 3.67 0.54 7.91
C MET A 104 3.60 -0.43 9.08
N LEU A 105 3.54 -1.73 8.79
CA LEU A 105 3.83 -2.79 9.75
C LEU A 105 5.24 -3.33 9.49
N TYR A 106 5.97 -3.69 10.55
CA TYR A 106 7.33 -4.22 10.41
C TYR A 106 7.63 -5.31 11.43
N ASP A 107 8.42 -6.31 11.06
CA ASP A 107 8.89 -7.36 11.96
C ASP A 107 9.89 -6.76 12.97
N LYS A 108 9.50 -6.71 14.26
CA LYS A 108 10.30 -6.09 15.32
C LYS A 108 11.65 -6.78 15.55
N SER A 109 11.80 -8.04 15.14
CA SER A 109 13.05 -8.78 15.27
C SER A 109 14.07 -8.44 14.17
N LYS A 110 13.62 -7.81 13.08
CA LYS A 110 14.43 -7.55 11.88
C LYS A 110 14.65 -6.07 11.59
N VAL A 111 13.68 -5.22 11.93
CA VAL A 111 13.64 -3.82 11.50
C VAL A 111 13.64 -2.90 12.71
N GLU A 112 14.56 -1.95 12.70
CA GLU A 112 14.59 -0.82 13.63
C GLU A 112 14.10 0.43 12.92
N VAL A 113 13.08 1.09 13.47
CA VAL A 113 12.61 2.39 12.95
C VAL A 113 13.46 3.49 13.57
N ILE A 114 14.20 4.23 12.73
CA ILE A 114 15.06 5.33 13.17
C ILE A 114 14.24 6.62 13.27
N ASP A 115 13.43 6.89 12.25
CA ASP A 115 12.63 8.11 12.15
C ASP A 115 11.40 7.88 11.27
N SER A 116 10.34 8.68 11.47
CA SER A 116 9.15 8.65 10.62
C SER A 116 8.34 9.94 10.74
N GLU A 117 7.73 10.33 9.63
CA GLU A 117 6.84 11.50 9.55
C GLU A 117 5.80 11.32 8.44
N THR A 118 4.76 12.16 8.49
CA THR A 118 3.81 12.32 7.38
C THR A 118 4.22 13.48 6.49
N ILE A 119 4.04 13.31 5.19
CA ILE A 119 4.12 14.38 4.20
C ILE A 119 2.68 14.73 3.83
N THR A 120 2.22 15.88 4.33
CA THR A 120 0.84 16.36 4.20
C THR A 120 0.71 17.38 3.07
N PHE A 121 -0.35 17.23 2.25
CA PHE A 121 -0.57 18.04 1.04
C PHE A 121 -1.90 18.78 1.09
N PHE A 122 -1.87 20.11 1.21
CA PHE A 122 -3.09 20.93 1.18
C PHE A 122 -3.47 21.31 -0.25
N PHE A 123 -4.68 20.98 -0.66
CA PHE A 123 -5.27 21.41 -1.94
C PHE A 123 -6.41 22.39 -1.65
N GLU A 124 -6.37 23.59 -2.25
CA GLU A 124 -7.42 24.60 -2.05
C GLU A 124 -8.77 24.15 -2.65
N ILE A 125 -9.86 24.54 -1.98
CA ILE A 125 -11.24 24.29 -2.39
C ILE A 125 -11.61 25.33 -3.45
N ILE A 126 -11.79 24.90 -4.71
CA ILE A 126 -12.10 25.83 -5.81
C ILE A 126 -13.60 26.21 -5.86
N ASP A 127 -14.51 25.56 -5.13
CA ASP A 127 -15.93 25.96 -5.15
C ASP A 127 -16.69 25.80 -3.82
N LYS A 128 -17.62 26.74 -3.57
CA LYS A 128 -18.49 26.84 -2.38
C LYS A 128 -19.56 25.74 -2.29
N ASN A 129 -19.23 24.49 -2.61
CA ASN A 129 -20.09 23.33 -2.40
C ASN A 129 -19.45 22.43 -1.32
N THR A 130 -19.93 22.58 -0.09
CA THR A 130 -19.44 21.92 1.12
C THR A 130 -19.77 20.42 1.22
N GLU A 131 -20.15 19.77 0.12
CA GLU A 131 -20.54 18.35 0.09
C GLU A 131 -19.48 17.40 -0.48
N ASN A 132 -18.38 17.92 -1.05
CA ASN A 132 -17.26 17.11 -1.54
C ASN A 132 -15.95 17.74 -1.10
N TYR A 133 -15.55 17.43 0.12
CA TYR A 133 -14.24 17.81 0.62
C TYR A 133 -13.13 16.97 -0.04
N ASP A 134 -11.97 17.60 -0.24
CA ASP A 134 -10.81 16.99 -0.85
C ASP A 134 -9.57 17.42 -0.06
N THR A 135 -9.38 16.80 1.10
CA THR A 135 -8.25 17.02 2.01
C THR A 135 -7.24 15.86 1.95
N THR A 136 -6.20 16.02 2.75
CA THR A 136 -4.80 15.74 2.44
C THR A 136 -4.47 14.27 2.63
N ARG A 137 -4.39 13.51 1.53
CA ARG A 137 -3.90 12.13 1.58
C ARG A 137 -2.41 12.15 1.94
N ASP A 138 -2.11 11.87 3.20
CA ASP A 138 -0.75 11.86 3.69
C ASP A 138 0.06 10.73 3.05
N VAL A 139 1.33 11.03 2.79
CA VAL A 139 2.33 10.01 2.46
C VAL A 139 3.11 9.72 3.73
N LEU A 140 3.16 8.45 4.14
CA LEU A 140 3.99 8.05 5.27
C LEU A 140 5.42 7.86 4.79
N TYR A 141 6.35 8.59 5.41
CA TYR A 141 7.78 8.38 5.27
C TYR A 141 8.32 7.70 6.53
N SER A 142 9.19 6.71 6.36
CA SER A 142 9.88 6.03 7.46
C SER A 142 11.32 5.72 7.06
N LYS A 143 12.25 6.15 7.90
CA LYS A 143 13.66 5.77 7.83
C LYS A 143 13.88 4.57 8.75
N VAL A 144 14.31 3.45 8.18
CA VAL A 144 14.52 2.20 8.92
C VAL A 144 15.92 1.65 8.71
N LYS A 145 16.35 0.82 9.66
CA LYS A 145 17.58 0.05 9.60
C LYS A 145 17.26 -1.43 9.49
N TYR A 146 17.88 -2.09 8.52
CA TYR A 146 17.82 -3.54 8.34
C TYR A 146 19.25 -4.06 8.06
N LYS A 147 19.78 -4.92 8.94
CA LYS A 147 21.16 -5.46 8.85
C LYS A 147 22.22 -4.39 8.54
N GLU A 148 22.23 -3.31 9.33
CA GLU A 148 23.13 -2.16 9.18
C GLU A 148 22.93 -1.29 7.93
N GLU A 149 21.97 -1.60 7.06
CA GLU A 149 21.63 -0.78 5.90
C GLU A 149 20.41 0.08 6.16
N ILE A 150 20.50 1.33 5.71
CA ILE A 150 19.41 2.31 5.80
C ILE A 150 18.48 2.15 4.60
N ILE A 151 17.19 2.05 4.88
CA ILE A 151 16.13 1.98 3.89
C ILE A 151 15.11 3.06 4.21
N ASN A 152 14.82 3.89 3.22
CA ASN A 152 13.79 4.93 3.29
C ASN A 152 12.52 4.43 2.61
N VAL A 153 11.44 4.31 3.36
CA VAL A 153 10.17 3.77 2.88
C VAL A 153 9.16 4.90 2.76
N PHE A 154 8.57 5.03 1.57
CA PHE A 154 7.45 5.94 1.29
C PHE A 154 6.21 5.12 0.97
N ILE A 155 5.10 5.39 1.66
CA ILE A 155 3.82 4.70 1.46
C ILE A 155 2.77 5.74 1.09
N ALA A 156 2.19 5.58 -0.09
CA ALA A 156 1.22 6.52 -0.64
C ALA A 156 -0.12 5.84 -0.96
N HIS A 157 -1.21 6.59 -0.83
CA HIS A 157 -2.51 6.24 -1.38
C HIS A 157 -3.03 7.44 -2.16
N LEU A 158 -2.78 7.49 -3.47
CA LEU A 158 -3.00 8.70 -4.25
C LEU A 158 -4.48 8.90 -4.61
N PRO A 159 -4.95 10.17 -4.73
CA PRO A 159 -6.32 10.50 -5.11
C PRO A 159 -6.90 9.68 -6.28
N SER A 160 -8.06 9.06 -6.06
CA SER A 160 -8.68 8.13 -7.01
C SER A 160 -9.02 8.78 -8.35
N LYS A 161 -8.95 8.02 -9.45
CA LYS A 161 -9.43 8.43 -10.78
C LYS A 161 -10.97 8.52 -10.81
N ARG A 162 -11.53 9.72 -10.59
CA ARG A 162 -12.98 10.03 -10.67
C ARG A 162 -13.25 11.03 -11.80
N GLU A 163 -14.48 11.07 -12.31
CA GLU A 163 -15.01 12.16 -13.16
C GLU A 163 -14.05 12.66 -14.27
N LYS A 164 -13.65 11.80 -15.21
CA LYS A 164 -12.65 12.13 -16.27
C LYS A 164 -11.28 12.54 -15.73
N ASP A 165 -10.92 12.03 -14.56
CA ASP A 165 -9.62 12.18 -13.91
C ASP A 165 -9.28 13.60 -13.44
N VAL A 166 -10.28 14.31 -12.87
CA VAL A 166 -10.11 15.63 -12.23
C VAL A 166 -9.01 15.67 -11.16
N ASN A 167 -8.66 14.52 -10.59
CA ASN A 167 -7.66 14.38 -9.54
C ASN A 167 -6.23 14.21 -10.06
N LYS A 168 -6.02 14.11 -11.38
CA LYS A 168 -4.68 13.98 -11.96
C LYS A 168 -3.71 15.07 -11.47
N PRO A 169 -4.04 16.38 -11.49
CA PRO A 169 -3.11 17.41 -11.02
C PRO A 169 -2.67 17.23 -9.56
N LYS A 170 -3.53 16.68 -8.70
CA LYS A 170 -3.20 16.39 -7.31
C LYS A 170 -2.19 15.25 -7.20
N ARG A 171 -2.38 14.18 -7.98
CA ARG A 171 -1.41 13.07 -8.05
C ARG A 171 -0.07 13.53 -8.59
N ASP A 172 -0.08 14.33 -9.66
CA ASP A 172 1.13 14.90 -10.27
C ASP A 172 1.91 15.74 -9.23
N PHE A 173 1.22 16.59 -8.46
CA PHE A 173 1.83 17.39 -7.40
C PHE A 173 2.46 16.52 -6.30
N ILE A 174 1.70 15.56 -5.75
CA ILE A 174 2.19 14.66 -4.70
C ILE A 174 3.43 13.89 -5.18
N LEU A 175 3.38 13.30 -6.36
CA LEU A 175 4.49 12.52 -6.91
C LEU A 175 5.72 13.38 -7.19
N ASN A 176 5.57 14.63 -7.62
CA ASN A 176 6.70 15.54 -7.82
C ASN A 176 7.39 15.90 -6.48
N GLU A 177 6.62 16.14 -5.42
CA GLU A 177 7.17 16.42 -4.08
C GLU A 177 7.89 15.20 -3.49
N ILE A 178 7.28 14.01 -3.59
CA ILE A 178 7.93 12.75 -3.19
C ILE A 178 9.22 12.54 -3.99
N ARG A 179 9.18 12.74 -5.31
CA ARG A 179 10.37 12.64 -6.18
C ARG A 179 11.49 13.54 -5.70
N GLY A 180 11.21 14.80 -5.37
CA GLY A 180 12.21 15.74 -4.84
C GLY A 180 12.92 15.22 -3.59
N ARG A 181 12.19 14.61 -2.65
CA ARG A 181 12.76 14.00 -1.44
C ARG A 181 13.57 12.74 -1.76
N ILE A 182 13.05 11.87 -2.63
CA ILE A 182 13.73 10.65 -3.07
C ILE A 182 15.08 10.98 -3.73
N LEU A 183 15.13 11.99 -4.60
CA LEU A 183 16.37 12.37 -5.28
C LEU A 183 17.46 12.80 -4.29
N LYS A 184 17.11 13.55 -3.24
CA LYS A 184 18.09 13.90 -2.18
C LYS A 184 18.64 12.66 -1.47
N LEU A 185 17.78 11.67 -1.19
CA LEU A 185 18.19 10.43 -0.51
C LEU A 185 19.08 9.57 -1.41
N VAL A 186 18.71 9.40 -2.69
CA VAL A 186 19.43 8.52 -3.62
C VAL A 186 20.72 9.16 -4.15
N ASN A 187 20.70 10.45 -4.49
CA ASN A 187 21.85 11.11 -5.11
C ASN A 187 22.84 11.65 -4.06
N ASP A 188 22.34 12.30 -3.01
CA ASP A 188 23.23 12.95 -2.02
C ASP A 188 23.67 11.94 -0.96
N SER A 189 22.71 11.22 -0.36
CA SER A 189 22.97 10.30 0.76
C SER A 189 23.29 8.87 0.32
N LYS A 190 23.03 8.52 -0.94
CA LYS A 190 23.21 7.17 -1.51
C LYS A 190 22.47 6.06 -0.72
N GLU A 191 21.35 6.42 -0.09
CA GLU A 191 20.56 5.49 0.72
C GLU A 191 19.58 4.69 -0.15
N HIS A 192 19.12 3.54 0.36
CA HIS A 192 18.11 2.75 -0.32
C HIS A 192 16.73 3.40 -0.17
N VAL A 193 15.92 3.31 -1.22
CA VAL A 193 14.53 3.82 -1.23
C VAL A 193 13.58 2.73 -1.70
N ILE A 194 12.47 2.58 -0.98
CA ILE A 194 11.30 1.82 -1.39
C ILE A 194 10.12 2.79 -1.40
N LEU A 195 9.50 2.98 -2.56
CA LEU A 195 8.27 3.74 -2.72
C LEU A 195 7.16 2.76 -3.09
N CYS A 196 6.13 2.64 -2.27
CA CYS A 196 5.00 1.78 -2.55
C CYS A 196 3.66 2.47 -2.32
N GLY A 197 2.60 1.95 -2.90
CA GLY A 197 1.30 2.54 -2.72
C GLY A 197 0.26 2.07 -3.72
N ASP A 198 -0.97 2.47 -3.46
CA ASP A 198 -2.02 2.55 -4.47
C ASP A 198 -1.88 3.92 -5.13
N PHE A 199 -1.21 3.94 -6.28
CA PHE A 199 -0.92 5.17 -7.01
C PHE A 199 -2.12 5.67 -7.82
N ASN A 200 -3.20 4.88 -7.93
CA ASN A 200 -4.29 5.14 -8.86
C ASN A 200 -3.82 5.39 -10.32
N GLU A 201 -2.61 4.98 -10.66
CA GLU A 201 -1.96 5.10 -11.98
C GLU A 201 -1.31 3.78 -12.33
N ASN A 202 -1.30 3.43 -13.62
CA ASN A 202 -0.60 2.24 -14.08
C ASN A 202 0.92 2.50 -14.13
N PRO A 203 1.76 1.46 -14.15
CA PRO A 203 3.22 1.64 -14.15
C PRO A 203 3.77 2.40 -15.36
N ASP A 204 3.02 2.41 -16.47
CA ASP A 204 3.34 3.09 -17.73
C ASP A 204 2.73 4.50 -17.85
N ASP A 205 1.97 4.96 -16.86
CA ASP A 205 1.48 6.33 -16.81
C ASP A 205 2.66 7.33 -16.64
N GLU A 206 2.55 8.51 -17.26
CA GLU A 206 3.64 9.49 -17.39
C GLU A 206 4.31 9.85 -16.05
N ASN A 207 3.56 10.04 -14.97
CA ASN A 207 4.14 10.41 -13.68
C ASN A 207 4.95 9.27 -13.05
N LEU A 208 4.50 8.03 -13.25
CA LEU A 208 5.15 6.83 -12.72
C LEU A 208 6.40 6.49 -13.52
N ILE A 209 6.47 6.91 -14.79
CA ILE A 209 7.73 6.91 -15.55
C ILE A 209 8.64 8.05 -15.07
N LYS A 210 8.11 9.27 -14.93
CA LYS A 210 8.89 10.46 -14.53
C LYS A 210 9.60 10.29 -13.18
N ILE A 211 8.98 9.63 -12.21
CA ILE A 211 9.58 9.40 -10.89
C ILE A 211 10.83 8.49 -10.94
N LEU A 212 11.01 7.72 -12.01
CA LEU A 212 12.16 6.82 -12.16
C LEU A 212 13.47 7.56 -12.50
N TYR A 213 13.37 8.80 -12.97
CA TYR A 213 14.48 9.56 -13.50
C TYR A 213 14.75 10.82 -12.66
N ASP A 214 16.02 11.17 -12.52
CA ASP A 214 16.43 12.45 -11.95
C ASP A 214 16.26 13.60 -12.96
N ASN A 215 16.73 14.80 -12.60
CA ASN A 215 16.57 15.99 -13.44
C ASN A 215 17.44 15.94 -14.72
N ASP A 216 18.50 15.14 -14.72
CA ASP A 216 19.42 14.94 -15.85
C ASP A 216 19.02 13.74 -16.72
N GLN A 217 17.81 13.20 -16.53
CA GLN A 217 17.28 12.03 -17.22
C GLN A 217 18.08 10.74 -16.94
N ILE A 218 18.81 10.69 -15.83
CA ILE A 218 19.46 9.48 -15.37
C ILE A 218 18.44 8.67 -14.57
N LYS A 219 18.26 7.41 -14.95
CA LYS A 219 17.40 6.48 -14.23
C LYS A 219 18.01 6.19 -12.86
N VAL A 220 17.28 6.48 -11.78
CA VAL A 220 17.69 6.31 -10.36
C VAL A 220 16.80 5.36 -9.58
N LEU A 221 15.54 5.17 -10.03
CA LEU A 221 14.65 4.12 -9.53
C LEU A 221 14.29 3.14 -10.65
N GLU A 222 13.79 1.98 -10.25
CA GLU A 222 13.28 0.94 -11.12
C GLU A 222 11.89 0.53 -10.63
N ASN A 223 10.98 0.33 -11.59
CA ASN A 223 9.63 -0.14 -11.31
C ASN A 223 9.45 -1.55 -11.90
N PRO A 224 9.60 -2.62 -11.10
CA PRO A 224 9.46 -3.99 -11.60
C PRO A 224 8.01 -4.34 -11.98
N PHE A 225 7.03 -3.46 -11.70
CA PHE A 225 5.63 -3.67 -12.06
C PHE A 225 5.33 -3.32 -13.53
N LEU A 226 6.24 -2.66 -14.25
CA LEU A 226 6.12 -2.44 -15.70
C LEU A 226 6.00 -3.76 -16.48
N ASP A 227 6.85 -4.73 -16.15
CA ASP A 227 6.84 -6.05 -16.81
C ASP A 227 5.58 -6.84 -16.44
N LEU A 228 5.13 -6.74 -15.18
CA LEU A 228 3.89 -7.36 -14.73
C LEU A 228 2.67 -6.80 -15.46
N PHE A 229 2.61 -5.47 -15.63
CA PHE A 229 1.51 -4.83 -16.36
C PHE A 229 1.50 -5.24 -17.84
N SER A 230 2.67 -5.27 -18.48
CA SER A 230 2.85 -5.78 -19.85
C SER A 230 2.38 -7.23 -19.99
N ALA A 231 2.63 -8.05 -18.97
CA ALA A 231 2.17 -9.44 -18.86
C ALA A 231 0.71 -9.58 -18.39
N ARG A 232 -0.07 -8.49 -18.35
CA ARG A 232 -1.48 -8.44 -17.94
C ARG A 232 -1.73 -8.98 -16.52
N LYS A 233 -0.81 -8.71 -15.61
CA LYS A 233 -0.99 -8.91 -14.16
C LYS A 233 -1.49 -7.61 -13.56
N TYR A 234 -2.62 -7.69 -12.87
CA TYR A 234 -3.37 -6.52 -12.40
C TYR A 234 -3.65 -6.64 -10.91
N SER A 235 -3.54 -5.53 -10.18
CA SER A 235 -3.90 -5.49 -8.77
C SER A 235 -5.38 -5.18 -8.55
N THR A 236 -6.01 -4.44 -9.45
CA THR A 236 -7.43 -4.04 -9.34
C THR A 236 -8.11 -3.97 -10.70
N PHE A 237 -9.42 -3.73 -10.71
CA PHE A 237 -10.24 -3.71 -11.91
C PHE A 237 -11.28 -2.61 -11.89
N HIS A 238 -11.40 -1.89 -13.01
CA HIS A 238 -12.51 -0.99 -13.30
C HIS A 238 -13.30 -1.51 -14.50
N TYR A 239 -14.57 -1.87 -14.28
CA TYR A 239 -15.40 -2.60 -15.24
C TYR A 239 -14.72 -3.86 -15.80
N LYS A 240 -14.24 -3.86 -17.05
CA LYS A 240 -13.53 -5.00 -17.65
C LYS A 240 -12.02 -4.75 -17.75
N SER A 241 -11.57 -3.54 -17.45
CA SER A 241 -10.17 -3.15 -17.56
C SER A 241 -9.42 -3.56 -16.30
N GLY A 242 -8.36 -4.34 -16.49
CA GLY A 242 -7.38 -4.61 -15.45
C GLY A 242 -6.43 -3.42 -15.29
N LEU A 243 -6.09 -3.12 -14.04
CA LEU A 243 -5.29 -1.97 -13.63
C LEU A 243 -4.22 -2.43 -12.64
N LEU A 244 -3.03 -1.86 -12.70
CA LEU A 244 -1.94 -2.16 -11.78
C LEU A 244 -1.57 -0.91 -10.99
N PHE A 245 -2.52 -0.49 -10.14
CA PHE A 245 -2.38 0.72 -9.33
C PHE A 245 -1.50 0.51 -8.10
N ASP A 246 -1.54 -0.70 -7.55
CA ASP A 246 -0.72 -1.10 -6.42
C ASP A 246 0.67 -1.49 -6.93
N GLN A 247 1.70 -0.74 -6.55
CA GLN A 247 3.06 -0.93 -7.06
C GLN A 247 4.10 -0.75 -5.95
N ILE A 248 5.28 -1.33 -6.15
CA ILE A 248 6.47 -1.12 -5.32
C ILE A 248 7.64 -0.77 -6.23
N ILE A 249 8.11 0.46 -6.12
CA ILE A 249 9.22 1.06 -6.86
C ILE A 249 10.44 1.10 -5.96
N LEU A 250 11.60 0.77 -6.51
CA LEU A 250 12.82 0.53 -5.75
C LEU A 250 13.96 1.39 -6.30
N SER A 251 14.84 1.91 -5.42
CA SER A 251 16.07 2.55 -5.89
C SER A 251 16.96 1.56 -6.62
N LYS A 252 17.70 2.02 -7.64
CA LYS A 252 18.62 1.16 -8.41
C LYS A 252 19.64 0.44 -7.55
N SER A 253 20.04 1.07 -6.44
CA SER A 253 20.92 0.47 -5.45
C SER A 253 20.41 -0.86 -4.88
N LEU A 254 19.12 -1.19 -4.98
CA LEU A 254 18.57 -2.49 -4.56
C LEU A 254 18.63 -3.57 -5.66
N PHE A 255 19.04 -3.26 -6.89
CA PHE A 255 19.15 -4.22 -8.00
C PHE A 255 20.59 -4.74 -8.18
N ASP A 256 21.57 -4.04 -7.61
CA ASP A 256 22.96 -4.49 -7.69
C ASP A 256 23.14 -5.75 -6.83
N ASN A 257 23.87 -6.74 -7.38
CA ASN A 257 24.10 -8.04 -6.73
C ASN A 257 25.27 -8.03 -5.73
N ASP A 258 25.98 -6.92 -5.60
CA ASP A 258 27.18 -6.84 -4.77
C ASP A 258 26.84 -6.70 -3.29
N ALA A 259 27.14 -7.73 -2.49
CA ALA A 259 27.31 -7.75 -1.02
C ALA A 259 26.36 -6.90 -0.13
N LYS A 260 25.14 -6.59 -0.60
CA LYS A 260 24.11 -5.83 0.12
C LYS A 260 23.22 -6.73 0.97
N ALA A 261 22.64 -6.18 2.02
CA ALA A 261 21.70 -6.87 2.90
C ALA A 261 20.42 -7.28 2.17
N LEU A 262 20.02 -6.51 1.16
CA LEU A 262 18.90 -6.78 0.26
C LEU A 262 19.32 -6.58 -1.20
N SER A 263 18.96 -7.54 -2.05
CA SER A 263 19.07 -7.44 -3.51
C SER A 263 17.80 -7.98 -4.15
N PHE A 264 17.18 -7.19 -5.02
CA PHE A 264 15.91 -7.50 -5.67
C PHE A 264 16.02 -8.78 -6.49
N GLN A 265 14.99 -9.62 -6.42
CA GLN A 265 14.91 -10.85 -7.21
C GLN A 265 13.67 -10.93 -8.09
N ASP A 266 12.52 -10.50 -7.57
CA ASP A 266 11.24 -10.76 -8.23
C ASP A 266 10.17 -9.80 -7.71
N ALA A 267 9.16 -9.51 -8.52
CA ALA A 267 7.98 -8.75 -8.14
C ALA A 267 6.72 -9.52 -8.54
N LYS A 268 5.70 -9.51 -7.70
CA LYS A 268 4.46 -10.23 -7.96
C LYS A 268 3.22 -9.49 -7.49
N VAL A 269 2.15 -9.67 -8.24
CA VAL A 269 0.78 -9.51 -7.75
C VAL A 269 0.35 -10.84 -7.11
N PHE A 270 -0.09 -10.81 -5.86
CA PHE A 270 -0.56 -11.99 -5.15
C PHE A 270 -2.03 -12.28 -5.50
N SER A 271 -2.28 -12.76 -6.72
CA SER A 271 -3.62 -13.08 -7.21
C SER A 271 -4.01 -14.54 -6.93
N SER A 272 -3.99 -14.96 -5.66
CA SER A 272 -4.38 -16.31 -5.24
C SER A 272 -5.88 -16.56 -5.49
N GLU A 273 -6.24 -17.76 -5.96
CA GLU A 273 -7.64 -18.17 -6.15
C GLU A 273 -8.45 -18.12 -4.84
N LYS A 274 -7.80 -18.30 -3.69
CA LYS A 274 -8.44 -18.23 -2.35
C LYS A 274 -8.95 -16.83 -1.99
N ILE A 275 -8.39 -15.79 -2.62
CA ILE A 275 -8.76 -14.38 -2.39
C ILE A 275 -9.39 -13.73 -3.63
N SER A 276 -9.60 -14.52 -4.68
CA SER A 276 -10.23 -14.12 -5.92
C SER A 276 -11.73 -14.42 -5.92
N SER A 277 -12.50 -13.62 -6.64
CA SER A 277 -13.92 -13.84 -6.86
C SER A 277 -14.13 -15.12 -7.68
N ARG A 278 -15.01 -15.99 -7.19
CA ARG A 278 -15.46 -17.22 -7.88
C ARG A 278 -16.72 -17.02 -8.72
N ASN A 279 -17.27 -15.81 -8.74
CA ASN A 279 -18.42 -15.50 -9.58
C ASN A 279 -17.96 -15.44 -11.04
N ARG A 280 -18.62 -16.20 -11.93
CA ARG A 280 -18.30 -16.28 -13.37
C ARG A 280 -18.08 -14.93 -14.05
N ASN A 281 -18.87 -13.91 -13.69
CA ASN A 281 -18.76 -12.58 -14.30
C ASN A 281 -17.53 -11.77 -13.83
N PHE A 282 -16.92 -12.18 -12.72
CA PHE A 282 -15.83 -11.51 -12.03
C PHE A 282 -14.70 -12.48 -11.69
N GLU A 283 -14.58 -13.57 -12.43
CA GLU A 283 -13.60 -14.62 -12.19
C GLU A 283 -12.18 -14.06 -12.34
N GLY A 284 -11.29 -14.44 -11.43
CA GLY A 284 -9.89 -13.97 -11.41
C GLY A 284 -9.70 -12.53 -10.92
N ARG A 285 -10.75 -11.85 -10.44
CA ARG A 285 -10.66 -10.51 -9.84
C ARG A 285 -10.57 -10.57 -8.32
N PRO A 286 -10.09 -9.52 -7.64
CA PRO A 286 -10.13 -9.45 -6.19
C PRO A 286 -11.54 -9.67 -5.65
N PHE A 287 -11.67 -10.51 -4.63
CA PHE A 287 -12.95 -10.70 -3.96
C PHE A 287 -13.18 -9.54 -3.00
N ARG A 288 -13.89 -8.51 -3.46
CA ARG A 288 -14.19 -7.29 -2.69
C ARG A 288 -15.11 -7.49 -1.49
N THR A 289 -15.00 -6.61 -0.51
CA THR A 289 -15.79 -6.59 0.71
C THR A 289 -17.23 -6.17 0.43
N TYR A 290 -17.39 -5.12 -0.38
CA TYR A 290 -18.70 -4.57 -0.76
C TYR A 290 -18.85 -4.42 -2.29
N ALA A 291 -20.09 -4.58 -2.78
CA ALA A 291 -20.49 -4.15 -4.11
C ALA A 291 -21.62 -3.12 -3.99
N GLY A 292 -21.26 -1.84 -4.13
CA GLY A 292 -22.14 -0.75 -3.71
C GLY A 292 -22.46 -0.90 -2.22
N THR A 293 -23.75 -0.92 -1.86
CA THR A 293 -24.16 -1.11 -0.46
C THR A 293 -24.29 -2.58 -0.04
N ARG A 294 -24.08 -3.53 -0.95
CA ARG A 294 -24.21 -4.98 -0.67
C ARG A 294 -22.93 -5.55 -0.11
N TYR A 295 -22.99 -6.07 1.12
CA TYR A 295 -21.87 -6.80 1.72
C TYR A 295 -21.68 -8.15 1.00
N LEU A 296 -20.45 -8.41 0.52
CA LEU A 296 -20.06 -9.69 -0.07
C LEU A 296 -19.19 -10.53 0.88
N GLY A 297 -18.49 -9.88 1.83
CA GLY A 297 -17.64 -10.56 2.80
C GLY A 297 -16.29 -11.02 2.27
N GLY A 298 -15.82 -10.39 1.19
CA GLY A 298 -14.50 -10.62 0.63
C GLY A 298 -13.34 -9.98 1.41
N TYR A 299 -12.17 -9.98 0.77
CA TYR A 299 -10.88 -9.54 1.29
C TYR A 299 -10.63 -8.06 1.04
N SER A 300 -10.53 -7.68 -0.23
CA SER A 300 -10.30 -6.32 -0.73
C SER A 300 -10.72 -6.28 -2.20
N ASP A 301 -11.07 -5.11 -2.73
CA ASP A 301 -11.19 -4.89 -4.16
C ASP A 301 -9.82 -4.74 -4.87
N HIS A 302 -8.72 -4.86 -4.11
CA HIS A 302 -7.35 -4.93 -4.59
C HIS A 302 -6.70 -6.29 -4.24
N PHE A 303 -5.77 -6.74 -5.08
CA PHE A 303 -4.81 -7.79 -4.72
C PHE A 303 -3.58 -7.16 -4.07
N PRO A 304 -2.98 -7.80 -3.06
CA PRO A 304 -1.71 -7.35 -2.51
C PRO A 304 -0.58 -7.55 -3.51
N VAL A 305 0.41 -6.69 -3.44
CA VAL A 305 1.62 -6.77 -4.25
C VAL A 305 2.85 -6.92 -3.37
N PHE A 306 3.89 -7.57 -3.88
CA PHE A 306 5.12 -7.74 -3.12
C PHE A 306 6.33 -7.89 -4.01
N VAL A 307 7.50 -7.56 -3.45
CA VAL A 307 8.81 -7.82 -4.03
C VAL A 307 9.57 -8.80 -3.16
N LYS A 308 10.42 -9.61 -3.80
CA LYS A 308 11.33 -10.56 -3.15
C LYS A 308 12.73 -10.01 -3.17
N PHE A 309 13.40 -10.13 -2.03
CA PHE A 309 14.81 -9.84 -1.90
C PHE A 309 15.60 -11.10 -1.54
N LYS A 310 16.73 -11.28 -2.21
CA LYS A 310 17.81 -12.10 -1.69
C LYS A 310 18.41 -11.33 -0.53
N SER A 311 18.49 -11.97 0.62
CA SER A 311 19.20 -11.40 1.76
C SER A 311 20.46 -12.19 2.01
N VAL A 312 21.59 -11.50 2.03
CA VAL A 312 22.89 -12.08 2.35
C VAL A 312 23.09 -11.94 3.86
N ASN A 313 23.48 -13.03 4.52
CA ASN A 313 24.00 -12.93 5.88
C ASN A 313 25.47 -12.54 5.75
N LYS A 314 25.80 -11.28 6.05
CA LYS A 314 27.19 -10.89 6.35
C LYS A 314 27.56 -11.55 7.68
N ASN A 315 27.91 -12.85 7.68
CA ASN A 315 28.57 -13.52 8.79
C ASN A 315 29.19 -14.84 8.32
N LYS A 316 30.48 -14.77 7.93
CA LYS A 316 31.61 -15.58 8.40
C LYS A 316 32.82 -15.29 7.48
N THR A 317 33.59 -14.27 7.83
CA THR A 317 35.05 -14.29 7.62
C THR A 317 35.70 -14.50 8.97
#